data_AF-A0A077YC01-F1
#
_entry.id   AF-A0A077YC01-F1
#
_cell.length_a   1.000
_cell.length_b   1.000
_cell.length_c   1.000
_cell.angle_alpha   90.00
_cell.angle_beta   90.00
_cell.angle_gamma   90.00
#
_symmetry.space_group_name_H-M   'P 1'
#
loop_
_entity.id
_entity.type
_entity.pdbx_description
1 polymer ?
#
loop_
_entity_poly.entity_id
_entity_poly.type
_entity_poly.pdbx_seq_one_letter_code
_entity_poly.pdbx_strand_id
1 'polypeptide(L)'
;QRCKKHPWSREKYFYAIAAKYKISKNKAIFVMASANIIDHNRKNKKYFENKIVESANLFQAEVDSEDDIRNGKIKKTFVNLSGYINDEHGSI
;
A
#
# COMPACT_ATOMS: atom_id res chain seq x y z
N GLN A 1 -1.10 -3.89 -3.69
CA GLN A 1 -0.97 -5.15 -2.93
C GLN A 1 -2.35 -5.67 -2.57
N ARG A 2 -2.61 -6.97 -2.79
CA ARG A 2 -3.85 -7.67 -2.40
C ARG A 2 -3.67 -8.34 -1.05
N CYS A 3 -4.71 -8.38 -0.23
CA CYS A 3 -4.68 -9.05 1.07
C CYS A 3 -6.05 -9.63 1.45
N LYS A 4 -6.02 -10.70 2.24
CA LYS A 4 -7.23 -11.42 2.68
C LYS A 4 -7.01 -11.86 4.13
N LYS A 5 -7.98 -11.56 5.01
CA LYS A 5 -7.84 -11.85 6.45
C LYS A 5 -8.22 -13.30 6.77
N HIS A 6 -9.29 -13.80 6.14
CA HIS A 6 -9.80 -15.16 6.31
C HIS A 6 -10.20 -15.76 4.95
N PRO A 7 -10.21 -17.09 4.78
CA PRO A 7 -10.56 -17.75 3.52
C PRO A 7 -11.92 -17.33 2.94
N TRP A 8 -12.88 -16.98 3.79
CA TRP A 8 -14.23 -16.57 3.41
C TRP A 8 -14.43 -15.04 3.40
N SER A 9 -13.41 -14.27 3.83
CA SER A 9 -13.51 -12.82 3.84
C SER A 9 -13.36 -12.24 2.43
N ARG A 10 -14.06 -11.14 2.16
CA ARG A 10 -13.88 -10.36 0.94
C ARG A 10 -12.42 -9.90 0.83
N GLU A 11 -11.83 -10.12 -0.34
CA GLU A 11 -10.48 -9.67 -0.66
C GLU A 11 -10.38 -8.15 -0.60
N LYS A 12 -9.22 -7.67 -0.16
CA LYS A 12 -8.89 -6.27 0.00
C LYS A 12 -7.67 -5.95 -0.83
N TYR A 13 -7.51 -4.68 -1.15
CA TYR A 13 -6.33 -4.18 -1.82
C TYR A 13 -5.99 -2.77 -1.35
N PHE A 14 -4.73 -2.39 -1.51
CA PHE A 14 -4.27 -1.03 -1.30
C PHE A 14 -3.11 -0.72 -2.25
N TYR A 15 -2.92 0.56 -2.51
CA TYR A 15 -1.71 1.08 -3.15
C TYR A 15 -0.87 1.82 -2.13
N ALA A 16 0.44 1.71 -2.28
CA ALA A 16 1.40 2.40 -1.43
C ALA A 16 2.69 2.67 -2.21
N ILE A 17 3.33 3.79 -1.89
CA ILE A 17 4.72 4.04 -2.26
C ILE A 17 5.57 3.36 -1.21
N ALA A 18 6.61 2.66 -1.63
CA ALA A 18 7.57 2.04 -0.73
C ALA A 18 8.94 2.71 -0.89
N ALA A 19 9.65 2.86 0.22
CA ALA A 19 11.02 3.33 0.25
C ALA A 19 11.89 2.36 1.05
N LYS A 20 13.12 2.17 0.58
CA LYS A 20 14.17 1.43 1.27
C LYS A 20 15.22 2.41 1.77
N TYR A 21 15.48 2.39 3.07
CA TYR A 21 16.55 3.18 3.69
C TYR A 21 17.62 2.23 4.23
N LYS A 22 18.83 2.30 3.69
CA LYS A 22 19.97 1.50 4.19
C LYS A 22 20.50 2.14 5.48
N ILE A 23 20.49 1.38 6.57
CA ILE A 23 21.10 1.80 7.85
C ILE A 23 22.58 1.41 7.86
N SER A 24 22.91 0.20 7.42
CA SER A 24 24.28 -0.32 7.35
C SER A 24 24.38 -1.34 6.21
N LYS A 25 25.56 -1.98 6.06
CA LYS A 25 25.81 -3.00 5.03
C LYS A 25 24.74 -4.11 5.00
N ASN A 26 24.30 -4.56 6.18
CA ASN A 26 23.40 -5.70 6.34
C ASN A 26 22.02 -5.29 6.87
N LYS A 27 21.76 -4.00 7.08
CA LYS A 27 20.54 -3.53 7.74
C LYS A 27 19.83 -2.47 6.92
N ALA A 28 18.55 -2.67 6.67
CA ALA A 28 17.72 -1.72 5.94
C ALA A 28 16.31 -1.60 6.55
N ILE A 29 15.73 -0.41 6.48
CA ILE A 29 14.32 -0.17 6.78
C ILE A 29 13.56 -0.17 5.46
N PHE A 30 12.46 -0.91 5.41
CA PHE A 30 11.45 -0.79 4.37
C PHE A 30 10.24 -0.11 4.97
N VAL A 31 9.83 1.02 4.39
CA VAL A 31 8.62 1.74 4.78
C VAL A 31 7.69 1.87 3.60
N MET A 32 6.40 1.89 3.87
CA MET A 32 5.38 2.15 2.87
C MET A 32 4.21 2.95 3.45
N ALA A 33 3.64 3.79 2.59
CA ALA A 33 2.51 4.64 2.92
C ALA A 33 1.59 4.74 1.70
N SER A 34 0.28 4.72 1.94
CA SER A 34 -0.71 4.94 0.88
C SER A 34 -0.63 6.37 0.35
N ALA A 35 -0.72 6.47 -0.98
CA ALA A 35 -0.75 7.71 -1.74
C ALA A 35 -2.06 7.84 -2.53
N ASN A 36 -2.26 8.97 -3.22
CA ASN A 36 -3.49 9.24 -3.96
C ASN A 36 -3.46 8.55 -5.33
N ILE A 37 -3.97 7.32 -5.39
CA ILE A 37 -4.00 6.52 -6.63
C ILE A 37 -5.40 6.50 -7.25
N ILE A 38 -5.47 7.01 -8.49
CA ILE A 38 -6.63 6.88 -9.37
C ILE A 38 -6.59 5.49 -10.00
N ASP A 39 -7.45 4.61 -9.51
CA ASP A 39 -7.55 3.21 -9.91
C ASP A 39 -8.86 2.90 -10.65
N HIS A 40 -9.59 3.92 -11.10
CA HIS A 40 -10.88 3.79 -11.79
C HIS A 40 -11.91 2.88 -11.09
N ASN A 41 -11.83 2.71 -9.77
CA ASN A 41 -12.82 1.92 -9.04
C ASN A 41 -14.16 2.66 -9.02
N ARG A 42 -15.14 2.16 -9.78
CA ARG A 42 -16.47 2.77 -9.93
C ARG A 42 -17.25 2.84 -8.62
N LYS A 43 -17.00 1.92 -7.68
CA LYS A 43 -17.73 1.82 -6.41
C LYS A 43 -17.06 2.53 -5.25
N ASN A 44 -15.74 2.76 -5.32
CA ASN A 44 -15.01 3.38 -4.22
C ASN A 44 -14.48 4.76 -4.60
N LYS A 45 -15.24 5.78 -4.21
CA LYS A 45 -14.88 7.20 -4.35
C LYS A 45 -14.36 7.80 -3.03
N LYS A 46 -14.04 6.96 -2.05
CA LYS A 46 -13.66 7.44 -0.71
C LYS A 46 -12.30 8.13 -0.81
N TYR A 47 -12.30 9.42 -0.51
CA TYR A 47 -11.07 10.18 -0.31
C TYR A 47 -10.33 9.64 0.92
N PHE A 48 -9.03 9.46 0.77
CA PHE A 48 -8.13 9.07 1.85
C PHE A 48 -7.02 10.10 1.92
N GLU A 49 -6.78 10.57 3.14
CA GLU A 49 -5.70 11.48 3.47
C GLU A 49 -4.82 10.81 4.51
N ASN A 50 -3.53 10.71 4.20
CA ASN A 50 -2.54 10.19 5.10
C ASN A 50 -2.12 11.26 6.10
N LYS A 51 -2.47 11.05 7.37
CA LYS A 51 -2.13 11.98 8.47
C LYS A 51 -0.75 11.76 9.09
N ILE A 52 -0.07 10.67 8.75
CA ILE A 52 1.27 10.35 9.29
C ILE A 52 2.35 10.77 8.31
N VAL A 53 2.13 10.49 7.03
CA VAL A 53 3.04 10.86 5.94
C VAL A 53 2.30 11.82 5.03
N GLU A 54 2.17 13.07 5.47
CA GLU A 54 1.43 14.10 4.72
C GLU A 54 1.99 14.32 3.30
N SER A 55 3.31 14.17 3.16
CA SER A 55 3.99 14.24 1.86
C SER A 55 3.53 13.17 0.87
N ALA A 56 3.01 12.04 1.33
CA ALA A 56 2.45 11.00 0.46
C ALA A 56 1.14 11.44 -0.21
N ASN A 57 0.42 12.43 0.34
CA ASN A 57 -0.80 12.96 -0.25
C ASN A 57 -0.51 13.79 -1.52
N LEU A 58 0.71 14.31 -1.67
CA LEU A 58 1.15 15.05 -2.85
C LEU A 58 1.42 14.14 -4.04
N PHE A 59 1.65 12.85 -3.80
CA PHE A 59 1.86 11.90 -4.88
C PHE A 59 0.50 11.45 -5.43
N GLN A 60 0.30 11.76 -6.70
CA GLN A 60 -0.85 11.33 -7.47
C GLN A 60 -0.38 10.52 -8.68
N ALA A 61 -0.97 9.34 -8.86
CA ALA A 61 -0.75 8.55 -10.06
C ALA A 61 -2.04 7.87 -10.49
N GLU A 62 -2.18 7.72 -11.80
CA GLU A 62 -3.25 6.97 -12.44
C GLU A 62 -2.71 5.61 -12.86
N VAL A 63 -3.47 4.56 -12.59
CA VAL A 63 -3.09 3.18 -12.90
C VAL A 63 -4.20 2.49 -13.66
N ASP A 64 -3.84 1.75 -14.70
CA ASP A 64 -4.76 0.82 -15.33
C ASP A 64 -4.94 -0.41 -14.43
N SER A 65 -6.03 -0.42 -13.69
CA SER A 65 -6.31 -1.42 -12.66
C SER A 65 -7.09 -2.62 -13.23
N GLU A 66 -7.03 -3.74 -12.52
CA GLU A 66 -7.73 -4.95 -12.90
C GLU A 66 -9.27 -4.79 -12.87
N ASP A 67 -10.00 -5.58 -13.65
CA ASP A 67 -11.45 -5.47 -13.78
C ASP A 67 -12.21 -5.63 -12.46
N ASP A 68 -11.72 -6.46 -11.55
CA ASP A 68 -12.34 -6.65 -10.24
C ASP A 68 -12.14 -5.43 -9.31
N ILE A 69 -11.07 -4.66 -9.49
CA ILE A 69 -10.84 -3.34 -8.88
C ILE A 69 -11.77 -2.30 -9.52
N ARG A 70 -11.76 -2.18 -10.85
CA ARG A 70 -12.59 -1.21 -11.61
C ARG A 70 -14.08 -1.39 -11.31
N ASN A 71 -14.54 -2.63 -11.21
CA ASN A 71 -15.92 -2.98 -10.88
C ASN A 71 -16.21 -3.01 -9.36
N GLY A 72 -15.21 -2.73 -8.53
CA GLY A 72 -15.32 -2.69 -7.07
C GLY A 72 -15.77 -4.03 -6.46
N LYS A 73 -15.35 -5.16 -7.02
CA LYS A 73 -15.56 -6.51 -6.46
C LYS A 73 -14.69 -6.71 -5.22
N ILE A 74 -13.46 -6.22 -5.22
CA ILE A 74 -12.57 -6.25 -4.05
C ILE A 74 -12.58 -4.90 -3.30
N LYS A 75 -12.23 -4.91 -2.01
CA LYS A 75 -12.36 -3.73 -1.12
C LYS A 75 -11.07 -2.91 -1.05
N LYS A 76 -11.09 -1.65 -1.50
CA LYS A 76 -9.98 -0.71 -1.32
C LYS A 76 -9.77 -0.43 0.17
N THR A 77 -8.52 -0.41 0.59
CA THR A 77 -8.05 -0.08 1.93
C THR A 77 -6.82 0.81 1.82
N PHE A 78 -6.40 1.39 2.94
CA PHE A 78 -5.30 2.33 2.99
C PHE A 78 -4.40 2.05 4.19
N VAL A 79 -3.12 2.38 4.05
CA VAL A 79 -2.08 2.21 5.07
C VAL A 79 -1.48 3.58 5.35
N ASN A 80 -1.62 4.08 6.58
CA ASN A 80 -1.02 5.38 6.94
C ASN A 80 0.52 5.28 6.93
N LEU A 81 1.05 4.29 7.65
CA LEU A 81 2.47 3.96 7.64
C LEU A 81 2.63 2.49 8.05
N SER A 82 3.41 1.74 7.30
CA SER A 82 3.82 0.38 7.66
C SER A 82 5.26 0.17 7.24
N GLY A 83 5.97 -0.69 7.94
CA GLY A 83 7.34 -0.98 7.59
C GLY A 83 7.92 -2.09 8.45
N TYR A 84 9.11 -2.54 8.05
CA TYR A 84 9.89 -3.51 8.79
C TYR A 84 11.38 -3.20 8.64
N ILE A 85 12.16 -3.67 9.60
CA ILE A 85 13.61 -3.63 9.54
C ILE A 85 14.06 -5.00 9.07
N ASN A 86 14.78 -5.04 7.96
CA ASN A 86 15.51 -6.22 7.53
C ASN A 86 16.91 -6.18 8.13
N ASP A 87 17.28 -7.24 8.80
CA ASP A 87 18.63 -7.48 9.29
C ASP A 87 19.16 -8.78 8.68
N GLU A 88 20.13 -8.65 7.79
CA GLU A 88 20.75 -9.77 7.07
C GLU A 88 21.83 -10.47 7.92
N HIS A 89 21.94 -10.12 9.21
CA HIS A 89 22.74 -10.87 10.17
C HIS A 89 22.05 -12.20 10.55
N GLY A 90 22.27 -13.25 9.74
CA GLY A 90 22.19 -14.65 10.16
C GLY A 90 21.01 -15.48 9.61
N SER A 91 21.07 -15.88 8.35
CA SER A 91 20.67 -17.26 8.02
C SER A 91 21.71 -18.19 8.65
N ILE A 92 21.33 -18.84 9.74
CA ILE A 92 21.97 -20.07 10.24
C ILE A 92 21.39 -21.26 9.48
#